data_AF-A0A453HWN6-F1
#
_entry.id   AF-A0A453HWN6-F1
#
_cell.length_a   1.000
_cell.length_b   1.000
_cell.length_c   1.000
_cell.angle_alpha   90.00
_cell.angle_beta   90.00
_cell.angle_gamma   90.00
#
_symmetry.space_group_name_H-M   'P 1'
#
loop_
_entity.id
_entity.type
_entity.pdbx_description
1 polymer ?
#
loop_
_entity_poly.entity_id
_entity_poly.type
_entity_poly.pdbx_seq_one_letter_code
_entity_poly.pdbx_strand_id
1 'polypeptide(L)'
;MRAKAPSSAEPVWDRKAAAVQAEMVEAAAMWCAMHGLVVDDRGNPRSGTVPGVGLVHAPFSLLPTRFPASFWKQACELTRIFNELVDRVSLDGKFLQGSLSRTKKVEDFTAWLLEIHAKMMAVNKKEDIRLGLHRSDYMLDSETNSLLKIELSTISTSFPG
;
A
#
# COMPACT_ATOMS: atom_id res chain seq x y z
N MET A 1 14.48 57.53 -15.28
CA MET A 1 13.42 56.58 -15.69
C MET A 1 14.09 55.23 -15.98
N ARG A 2 13.93 54.22 -15.10
CA ARG A 2 14.41 52.86 -15.37
C ARG A 2 13.34 52.13 -16.18
N ALA A 3 13.68 51.69 -17.39
CA ALA A 3 12.82 50.88 -18.22
C ALA A 3 12.51 49.55 -17.50
N LYS A 4 11.21 49.23 -17.40
CA LYS A 4 10.72 47.95 -16.88
C LYS A 4 11.00 46.89 -17.96
N ALA A 5 11.74 45.84 -17.61
CA ALA A 5 11.97 44.71 -18.52
C ALA A 5 10.62 44.09 -18.93
N PRO A 6 10.43 43.67 -20.19
CA PRO A 6 9.21 43.01 -20.60
C PRO A 6 9.09 41.68 -19.83
N SER A 7 7.93 41.48 -19.20
CA SER A 7 7.51 40.20 -18.64
C SER A 7 7.62 39.14 -19.74
N SER A 8 8.53 38.19 -19.58
CA SER A 8 8.64 37.03 -20.46
C SER A 8 7.39 36.18 -20.26
N ALA A 9 6.39 36.38 -21.11
CA ALA A 9 5.24 35.51 -21.22
C ALA A 9 5.74 34.07 -21.47
N GLU A 10 5.36 33.15 -20.60
CA GLU A 10 5.68 31.73 -20.77
C GLU A 10 5.27 31.26 -22.17
N PRO A 11 6.13 30.46 -22.83
CA PRO A 11 5.95 30.15 -24.23
C PRO A 11 4.68 29.33 -24.46
N VAL A 12 4.07 29.49 -25.64
CA VAL A 12 2.72 28.98 -25.97
C VAL A 12 2.59 27.46 -25.80
N TRP A 13 3.69 26.71 -25.94
CA TRP A 13 3.71 25.26 -25.75
C TRP A 13 3.48 24.85 -24.29
N ASP A 14 3.99 25.63 -23.32
CA ASP A 14 3.73 25.42 -21.89
C ASP A 14 2.25 25.62 -21.56
N ARG A 15 1.61 26.63 -22.16
CA ARG A 15 0.16 26.88 -21.94
C ARG A 15 -0.71 25.77 -22.50
N LYS A 16 -0.35 25.21 -23.65
CA LYS A 16 -1.08 24.10 -24.26
C LYS A 16 -0.93 22.82 -23.43
N ALA A 17 0.27 22.54 -22.93
CA ALA A 17 0.52 21.42 -22.03
C ALA A 17 -0.26 21.56 -20.71
N ALA A 18 -0.28 22.76 -20.12
CA ALA A 18 -1.04 23.05 -18.91
C ALA A 18 -2.56 22.89 -19.12
N ALA A 19 -3.08 23.32 -20.27
CA ALA A 19 -4.50 23.15 -20.60
C ALA A 19 -4.90 21.66 -20.70
N VAL A 20 -4.07 20.85 -21.39
CA VAL A 20 -4.28 19.40 -21.49
C VAL A 20 -4.20 18.73 -20.13
N GLN A 21 -3.23 19.11 -19.29
CA GLN A 21 -3.12 18.57 -17.94
C GLN A 21 -4.35 18.89 -17.09
N ALA A 22 -4.88 20.11 -17.15
CA ALA A 22 -6.08 20.50 -16.42
C ALA A 22 -7.30 19.66 -16.84
N GLU A 23 -7.49 19.46 -18.14
CA GLU A 23 -8.55 18.60 -18.70
C GLU A 23 -8.42 17.15 -18.20
N MET A 24 -7.20 16.61 -18.17
CA MET A 24 -6.94 15.26 -17.65
C MET A 24 -7.25 15.13 -16.16
N VAL A 25 -6.92 16.14 -15.36
CA VAL A 25 -7.22 16.15 -13.92
C VAL A 25 -8.72 16.13 -13.68
N GLU A 26 -9.48 16.96 -14.41
CA GLU A 26 -10.94 16.99 -14.32
C GLU A 26 -11.56 15.65 -14.73
N ALA A 27 -11.14 15.11 -15.88
CA ALA A 27 -11.61 13.82 -16.37
C ALA A 27 -11.29 12.68 -15.39
N ALA A 28 -10.10 12.67 -14.79
CA ALA A 28 -9.71 11.67 -13.80
C ALA A 28 -10.55 11.77 -12.51
N ALA A 29 -10.79 12.99 -12.01
CA ALA A 29 -11.64 13.20 -10.84
C ALA A 29 -13.09 12.75 -11.09
N MET A 30 -13.64 13.07 -12.26
CA MET A 30 -14.97 12.58 -12.69
C MET A 30 -15.00 11.06 -12.77
N TRP A 31 -13.97 10.44 -13.36
CA TRP A 31 -13.88 8.98 -13.43
C TRP A 31 -13.89 8.36 -12.04
N CYS A 32 -13.11 8.91 -11.10
CA CYS A 32 -13.09 8.44 -9.70
C CYS A 32 -14.47 8.49 -9.06
N ALA A 33 -15.19 9.60 -9.23
CA ALA A 33 -16.54 9.76 -8.69
C ALA A 33 -17.56 8.77 -9.28
N MET A 34 -17.47 8.49 -10.58
CA MET A 34 -18.38 7.56 -11.28
C MET A 34 -18.09 6.08 -10.98
N HIS A 35 -16.84 5.73 -10.63
CA HIS A 35 -16.40 4.34 -10.44
C HIS A 35 -16.11 3.98 -8.98
N GLY A 36 -16.39 4.89 -8.03
CA GLY A 36 -16.24 4.62 -6.61
C GLY A 36 -14.81 4.63 -6.08
N LEU A 37 -13.85 5.23 -6.82
CA LEU A 37 -12.50 5.48 -6.30
C LEU A 37 -12.51 6.72 -5.40
N VAL A 38 -13.21 6.62 -4.28
CA VAL A 38 -13.47 7.69 -3.32
C VAL A 38 -13.14 7.25 -1.90
N VAL A 39 -12.81 8.22 -1.05
CA VAL A 39 -12.52 8.05 0.37
C VAL A 39 -13.21 9.15 1.17
N ASP A 40 -13.19 8.97 2.48
CA ASP A 40 -13.71 9.94 3.44
C ASP A 40 -12.92 11.25 3.40
N ASP A 41 -13.63 12.37 3.25
CA ASP A 41 -13.06 13.70 3.38
C ASP A 41 -12.73 13.97 4.85
N ARG A 42 -11.44 14.18 5.14
CA ARG A 42 -10.94 14.51 6.48
C ARG A 42 -11.48 15.85 7.00
N GLY A 43 -11.94 16.74 6.12
CA GLY A 43 -12.60 17.99 6.47
C GLY A 43 -14.04 17.82 6.96
N ASN A 44 -14.64 16.64 6.75
CA ASN A 44 -16.01 16.34 7.16
C ASN A 44 -16.03 15.33 8.32
N PRO A 45 -16.43 15.73 9.54
CA PRO A 45 -16.46 14.83 10.70
C PRO A 45 -17.37 13.60 10.55
N ARG A 46 -18.31 13.63 9.60
CA ARG A 46 -19.28 12.54 9.38
C ARG A 46 -18.79 11.50 8.38
N SER A 47 -17.77 11.80 7.57
CA SER A 47 -17.35 10.94 6.45
C SER A 47 -16.92 9.55 6.92
N GLY A 48 -16.06 9.47 7.94
CA GLY A 48 -15.58 8.20 8.51
C GLY A 48 -16.61 7.38 9.30
N THR A 49 -17.87 7.81 9.41
CA THR A 49 -18.91 7.10 10.19
C THR A 49 -20.24 6.94 9.45
N VAL A 50 -20.52 7.80 8.47
CA VAL A 50 -21.77 7.78 7.70
C VAL A 50 -21.43 7.51 6.23
N PRO A 51 -21.64 6.29 5.73
CA PRO A 51 -21.40 5.96 4.33
C PRO A 51 -22.14 6.91 3.37
N GLY A 52 -21.46 7.34 2.31
CA GLY A 52 -22.05 8.20 1.27
C GLY A 52 -22.02 9.70 1.58
N VAL A 53 -21.50 10.13 2.73
CA VAL A 53 -21.43 11.55 3.12
C VAL A 53 -19.98 12.03 3.13
N GLY A 54 -19.71 13.20 2.55
CA GLY A 54 -18.38 13.81 2.59
C GLY A 54 -17.33 12.97 1.88
N LEU A 55 -17.61 12.59 0.63
CA LEU A 55 -16.70 11.81 -0.20
C LEU A 55 -15.82 12.71 -1.05
N VAL A 56 -14.56 12.32 -1.19
CA VAL A 56 -13.56 12.92 -2.07
C VAL A 56 -12.87 11.80 -2.83
N HIS A 57 -12.37 12.04 -4.05
CA HIS A 57 -11.61 11.02 -4.76
C HIS A 57 -10.42 10.53 -3.91
N ALA A 58 -10.07 9.25 -4.00
CA ALA A 58 -8.84 8.77 -3.37
C ALA A 58 -7.64 9.56 -3.92
N PRO A 59 -6.59 9.85 -3.14
CA PRO A 59 -5.37 10.45 -3.68
C PRO A 59 -4.75 9.53 -4.75
N PHE A 60 -4.46 10.06 -5.94
CA PHE A 60 -3.91 9.28 -7.06
C PHE A 60 -2.79 10.05 -7.79
N SER A 61 -1.89 9.30 -8.45
CA SER A 61 -1.00 9.87 -9.46
C SER A 61 -1.74 9.96 -10.80
N LEU A 62 -1.70 11.11 -11.46
CA LEU A 62 -2.45 11.33 -12.71
C LEU A 62 -2.04 10.39 -13.84
N LEU A 63 -0.76 9.98 -13.85
CA LEU A 63 -0.19 9.06 -14.83
C LEU A 63 0.50 7.89 -14.11
N PRO A 64 0.55 6.71 -14.74
CA PRO A 64 1.20 5.54 -14.14
C PRO A 64 2.72 5.70 -14.09
N THR A 65 3.31 5.11 -13.04
CA THR A 65 4.77 5.00 -12.92
C THR A 65 5.31 3.96 -13.90
N ARG A 66 6.43 4.27 -14.57
CA ARG A 66 7.13 3.29 -15.41
C ARG A 66 7.80 2.23 -14.53
N PHE A 67 7.58 0.95 -14.85
CA PHE A 67 8.15 -0.17 -14.11
C PHE A 67 8.65 -1.26 -15.07
N PRO A 68 9.89 -1.77 -14.93
CA PRO A 68 10.41 -2.80 -15.83
C PRO A 68 9.61 -4.11 -15.76
N ALA A 69 9.23 -4.65 -16.92
CA ALA A 69 8.43 -5.86 -17.02
C ALA A 69 9.11 -7.10 -16.41
N SER A 70 10.45 -7.16 -16.44
CA SER A 70 11.24 -8.22 -15.81
C SER A 70 11.02 -8.28 -14.30
N PHE A 71 11.11 -7.13 -13.61
CA PHE A 71 10.88 -7.06 -12.17
C PHE A 71 9.42 -7.26 -11.80
N TRP A 72 8.49 -6.80 -12.65
CA TRP A 72 7.06 -7.08 -12.43
C TRP A 72 6.81 -8.60 -12.42
N LYS A 73 7.33 -9.30 -13.43
CA LYS A 73 7.21 -10.76 -13.53
C LYS A 73 7.85 -11.46 -12.33
N GLN A 74 9.03 -11.01 -11.90
CA GLN A 74 9.70 -11.51 -10.70
C GLN A 74 8.82 -11.37 -9.45
N ALA A 75 8.16 -10.22 -9.24
CA ALA A 75 7.25 -10.01 -8.11
C ALA A 75 6.04 -10.97 -8.16
N CYS A 76 5.46 -11.18 -9.34
CA CYS A 76 4.37 -12.14 -9.53
C CYS A 76 4.80 -13.57 -9.18
N GLU A 77 5.98 -14.01 -9.64
CA GLU A 77 6.53 -15.34 -9.35
C GLU A 77 6.80 -15.53 -7.85
N LEU A 78 7.34 -14.51 -7.18
CA LEU A 78 7.60 -14.53 -5.74
C LEU A 78 6.33 -14.63 -4.88
N THR A 79 5.17 -14.20 -5.38
CA THR A 79 3.92 -14.17 -4.60
C THR A 79 3.55 -15.55 -4.08
N ARG A 80 3.61 -16.59 -4.93
CA ARG A 80 3.29 -17.96 -4.49
C ARG A 80 4.29 -18.48 -3.46
N ILE A 81 5.56 -18.18 -3.65
CA ILE A 81 6.65 -18.61 -2.77
C ILE A 81 6.47 -17.99 -1.38
N PHE A 82 6.14 -16.69 -1.30
CA PHE A 82 5.89 -16.03 -0.02
C PHE A 82 4.61 -16.52 0.66
N ASN A 83 3.55 -16.82 -0.09
CA ASN A 83 2.33 -17.38 0.52
C ASN A 83 2.61 -18.72 1.21
N GLU A 84 3.37 -19.60 0.56
CA GLU A 84 3.76 -20.88 1.15
C GLU A 84 4.75 -20.71 2.30
N LEU A 85 5.69 -19.78 2.18
CA LEU A 85 6.63 -19.46 3.27
C LEU A 85 5.88 -19.00 4.53
N VAL A 86 4.90 -18.10 4.40
CA VAL A 86 4.09 -17.63 5.52
C VAL A 86 3.32 -18.78 6.14
N ASP A 87 2.65 -19.62 5.35
CA ASP A 87 1.91 -20.78 5.88
C ASP A 87 2.84 -21.70 6.68
N ARG A 88 3.98 -22.10 6.10
CA ARG A 88 4.94 -22.99 6.76
C ARG A 88 5.55 -22.40 8.02
N VAL A 89 5.91 -21.12 8.01
CA VAL A 89 6.43 -20.41 9.19
C VAL A 89 5.36 -20.27 10.27
N SER A 90 4.10 -20.05 9.90
CA SER A 90 3.00 -19.92 10.85
C SER A 90 2.73 -21.20 11.65
N LEU A 91 3.08 -22.36 11.09
CA LEU A 91 2.95 -23.66 11.74
C LEU A 91 4.07 -23.96 12.74
N ASP A 92 5.21 -23.27 12.65
CA ASP A 92 6.31 -23.43 13.59
C ASP A 92 6.18 -22.45 14.76
N GLY A 93 5.29 -22.81 15.70
CA GLY A 93 5.06 -22.00 16.88
C GLY A 93 6.30 -21.82 17.77
N LYS A 94 7.23 -22.79 17.77
CA LYS A 94 8.50 -22.67 18.52
C LYS A 94 9.41 -21.63 17.89
N PHE A 95 9.51 -21.64 16.55
CA PHE A 95 10.24 -20.62 15.82
C PHE A 95 9.68 -19.22 16.09
N LEU A 96 8.36 -19.02 16.01
CA LEU A 96 7.74 -17.71 16.24
C LEU A 96 7.99 -17.19 17.67
N GLN A 97 7.73 -18.03 18.69
CA GLN A 97 7.97 -17.67 20.09
C GLN A 97 9.46 -17.39 20.37
N GLY A 98 10.36 -18.19 19.79
CA GLY A 98 11.80 -18.02 19.95
C GLY A 98 12.32 -16.74 19.31
N SER A 99 11.98 -16.51 18.04
CA SER A 99 12.41 -15.35 17.24
C SER A 99 11.95 -14.02 17.84
N LEU A 100 10.76 -13.98 18.47
CA LEU A 100 10.19 -12.77 19.06
C LEU A 100 10.39 -12.65 20.58
N SER A 101 11.12 -13.57 21.20
CA SER A 101 11.33 -13.63 22.67
C SER A 101 11.99 -12.39 23.27
N ARG A 102 12.87 -11.72 22.52
CA ARG A 102 13.50 -10.45 22.93
C ARG A 102 12.51 -9.29 22.80
N THR A 103 11.78 -9.21 21.68
CA THR A 103 10.76 -8.20 21.42
C THR A 103 9.67 -8.20 22.48
N LYS A 104 9.24 -9.41 22.92
CA LYS A 104 8.28 -9.59 24.02
C LYS A 104 8.64 -8.84 25.30
N LYS A 105 9.94 -8.61 25.58
CA LYS A 105 10.39 -7.98 26.82
C LYS A 105 10.31 -6.46 26.81
N VAL A 106 10.14 -5.86 25.63
CA VAL A 106 10.28 -4.41 25.41
C VAL A 106 9.08 -3.80 24.68
N GLU A 107 8.12 -4.61 24.23
CA GLU A 107 6.98 -4.16 23.43
C GLU A 107 5.70 -4.91 23.85
N ASP A 108 4.81 -4.18 24.54
CA ASP A 108 3.64 -4.74 25.21
C ASP A 108 2.60 -5.31 24.23
N PHE A 109 2.44 -4.69 23.06
CA PHE A 109 1.46 -5.15 22.07
C PHE A 109 1.85 -6.53 21.51
N THR A 110 3.11 -6.70 21.10
CA THR A 110 3.67 -7.98 20.65
C THR A 110 3.68 -9.01 21.77
N ALA A 111 3.96 -8.58 23.02
CA ALA A 111 3.89 -9.49 24.16
C ALA A 111 2.49 -10.10 24.32
N TRP A 112 1.46 -9.27 24.20
CA TRP A 112 0.06 -9.71 24.23
C TRP A 112 -0.29 -10.63 23.06
N LEU A 113 0.16 -10.33 21.84
CA LEU A 113 -0.03 -11.22 20.68
C LEU A 113 0.61 -12.59 20.89
N LEU A 114 1.82 -12.65 21.46
CA LEU A 114 2.51 -13.90 21.77
C LEU A 114 1.83 -14.70 22.88
N GLU A 115 1.15 -14.05 23.81
CA GLU A 115 0.34 -14.73 24.83
C GLU A 115 -0.88 -15.41 24.23
N ILE A 116 -1.60 -14.73 23.31
CA ILE A 116 -2.70 -15.35 22.57
C ILE A 116 -2.19 -16.56 21.78
N HIS A 117 -1.09 -16.38 21.05
CA HIS A 117 -0.48 -17.45 20.28
C HIS A 117 -0.07 -18.65 21.16
N ALA A 118 0.52 -18.42 22.34
CA ALA A 118 0.87 -19.47 23.30
C ALA A 118 -0.36 -20.21 23.84
N LYS A 119 -1.46 -19.50 24.14
CA LYS A 119 -2.72 -20.12 24.56
C LYS A 119 -3.30 -21.01 23.45
N MET A 120 -3.27 -20.56 22.20
CA MET A 120 -3.74 -21.35 21.07
C MET A 120 -2.90 -22.61 20.84
N MET A 121 -1.58 -22.52 21.00
CA MET A 121 -0.69 -23.69 20.97
C MET A 121 -1.01 -24.69 22.09
N ALA A 122 -1.31 -24.22 23.30
CA ALA A 122 -1.67 -25.10 24.42
C ALA A 122 -2.99 -25.84 24.22
N VAL A 123 -3.96 -25.21 23.54
CA VAL A 123 -5.21 -25.86 23.11
C VAL A 123 -4.93 -26.95 22.07
N ASN A 124 -3.87 -26.80 21.27
CA ASN A 124 -3.44 -27.75 20.24
C ASN A 124 -4.56 -28.19 19.29
N LYS A 125 -5.44 -27.24 18.93
CA LYS A 125 -6.52 -27.50 17.98
C LYS A 125 -5.94 -27.69 16.58
N LYS A 126 -6.44 -28.70 15.87
CA LYS A 126 -6.13 -28.92 14.47
C LYS A 126 -6.92 -27.93 13.59
N GLU A 127 -6.21 -27.09 12.84
CA GLU A 127 -6.79 -26.17 11.86
C GLU A 127 -6.38 -26.60 10.44
N ASP A 128 -7.26 -27.36 9.79
CA ASP A 128 -7.04 -27.91 8.45
C ASP A 128 -7.22 -26.88 7.33
N ILE A 129 -7.93 -25.79 7.62
CA ILE A 129 -8.21 -24.71 6.66
C ILE A 129 -7.56 -23.44 7.18
N ARG A 130 -6.67 -22.86 6.38
CA ARG A 130 -5.95 -21.60 6.67
C ARG A 130 -6.04 -20.70 5.44
N LEU A 131 -6.34 -19.42 5.65
CA LEU A 131 -6.49 -18.42 4.59
C LEU A 131 -5.54 -17.25 4.85
N GLY A 132 -4.78 -16.89 3.81
CA GLY A 132 -3.91 -15.73 3.81
C GLY A 132 -4.27 -14.77 2.68
N LEU A 133 -4.61 -13.54 3.03
CA LEU A 133 -4.69 -12.42 2.10
C LEU A 133 -3.47 -11.52 2.39
N HIS A 134 -2.45 -11.66 1.57
CA HIS A 134 -1.13 -11.06 1.81
C HIS A 134 -0.79 -10.01 0.76
N ARG A 135 0.06 -9.06 1.15
CA ARG A 135 0.70 -8.12 0.23
C ARG A 135 2.20 -8.11 0.49
N SER A 136 2.99 -8.38 -0.54
CA SER A 136 4.44 -8.18 -0.50
C SER A 136 4.74 -6.85 -1.17
N ASP A 137 5.34 -5.93 -0.42
CA ASP A 137 5.67 -4.59 -0.90
C ASP A 137 7.14 -4.55 -1.31
N TYR A 138 7.42 -3.98 -2.49
CA TYR A 138 8.74 -3.96 -3.11
C TYR A 138 9.15 -2.57 -3.56
N MET A 139 10.46 -2.31 -3.57
CA MET A 139 11.06 -1.17 -4.25
C MET A 139 12.17 -1.64 -5.19
N LEU A 140 12.35 -0.92 -6.30
CA LEU A 140 13.47 -1.13 -7.20
C LEU A 140 14.65 -0.28 -6.72
N ASP A 141 15.75 -0.93 -6.39
CA ASP A 141 16.99 -0.22 -6.07
C ASP A 141 17.72 0.18 -7.35
N SER A 142 18.06 1.47 -7.47
CA SER A 142 18.69 2.03 -8.67
C SER A 142 20.17 1.68 -8.79
N GLU A 143 20.87 1.49 -7.66
CA GLU A 143 22.31 1.22 -7.67
C GLU A 143 22.60 -0.22 -8.08
N THR A 144 21.87 -1.17 -7.48
CA THR A 144 22.05 -2.60 -7.74
C THR A 144 21.15 -3.12 -8.85
N ASN A 145 20.21 -2.31 -9.34
CA ASN A 145 19.18 -2.71 -10.30
C ASN A 145 18.48 -4.01 -9.87
N SER A 146 17.99 -4.03 -8.63
CA SER A 146 17.39 -5.21 -8.02
C SER A 146 16.04 -4.89 -7.37
N LEU A 147 15.12 -5.85 -7.48
CA LEU A 147 13.82 -5.76 -6.81
C LEU A 147 13.96 -6.19 -5.36
N LEU A 148 13.77 -5.27 -4.42
CA LEU A 148 13.98 -5.50 -3.00
C LEU A 148 12.67 -5.57 -2.21
N LYS A 149 12.66 -6.59 -1.35
CA LYS A 149 11.77 -6.81 -0.20
C LYS A 149 11.65 -5.61 0.74
N ILE A 150 10.55 -4.86 0.77
CA ILE A 150 10.32 -3.86 1.83
C ILE A 150 9.58 -4.47 3.01
N GLU A 151 8.38 -5.02 2.77
CA GLU A 151 7.52 -5.56 3.81
C GLU A 151 6.71 -6.77 3.30
N LEU A 152 6.30 -7.63 4.22
CA LEU A 152 5.24 -8.61 4.01
C LEU A 152 4.09 -8.34 4.99
N SER A 153 3.01 -7.75 4.50
CA SER A 153 1.81 -7.53 5.31
C SER A 153 0.93 -8.78 5.28
N THR A 154 0.73 -9.39 6.45
CA THR A 154 -0.08 -10.62 6.63
C THR A 154 -1.44 -10.37 7.27
N ILE A 155 -1.76 -9.11 7.60
CA ILE A 155 -2.99 -8.69 8.27
C ILE A 155 -3.50 -7.39 7.64
N SER A 156 -4.82 -7.29 7.45
CA SER A 156 -5.51 -6.06 7.04
C SER A 156 -4.86 -5.33 5.87
N THR A 157 -4.58 -6.04 4.77
CA THR A 157 -3.92 -5.48 3.59
C THR A 157 -4.89 -4.58 2.81
N SER A 158 -4.67 -3.27 2.89
CA SER A 158 -5.50 -2.27 2.20
C SER A 158 -5.31 -2.25 0.67
N PHE A 159 -6.29 -1.63 -0.02
CA PHE A 159 -6.32 -1.36 -1.46
C PHE A 159 -6.42 -2.57 -2.45
N PRO A 160 -7.16 -3.66 -2.15
CA PRO A 160 -7.44 -4.70 -3.15
C PRO A 160 -8.68 -4.44 -4.02
N GLY A 161 -9.54 -3.50 -3.62
CA GLY A 161 -10.86 -3.24 -4.21
C GLY A 161 -10.88 -2.15 -5.26
#